data_AF-A0A699UE13-F1
#
_entry.id   AF-A0A699UE13-F1
#
_cell.length_a   1.000
_cell.length_b   1.000
_cell.length_c   1.000
_cell.angle_alpha   90.00
_cell.angle_beta   90.00
_cell.angle_gamma   90.00
#
_symmetry.space_group_name_H-M   'P 1'
#
loop_
_entity.id
_entity.type
_entity.pdbx_description
1 polymer ?
#
loop_
_entity_poly.entity_id
_entity_poly.type
_entity_poly.pdbx_seq_one_letter_code
_entity_poly.pdbx_strand_id
1 'polypeptide(L)'
;MPVELGSFDAIIDMDWLRRHHAMIMCDEKLVQVPFGNETLVFRGAESYIGRESRLTVISYSKVQEYRTKGCHVFLAQISATQEDDKPEGKQVKDVPIFQDFPEVFPENLPGLPPARPVEFQIDLIPGAAPVARAPYRLAPSEMNELSEQLQELSDNGFIRPSSSPWGAPVLFVKKK
;
A
#
# COMPACT_ATOMS: atom_id res chain seq x y z
N MET A 1 -23.50 -2.82 -28.83
CA MET A 1 -23.53 -4.15 -28.18
C MET A 1 -22.66 -4.05 -26.95
N PRO A 2 -23.17 -4.26 -25.72
CA PRO A 2 -22.35 -4.19 -24.52
C PRO A 2 -21.26 -5.27 -24.59
N VAL A 3 -20.01 -4.87 -24.35
CA VAL A 3 -18.86 -5.78 -24.29
C VAL A 3 -18.55 -5.98 -22.81
N GLU A 4 -18.70 -7.22 -22.33
CA GLU A 4 -18.30 -7.57 -20.97
C GLU A 4 -16.77 -7.56 -20.89
N LEU A 5 -16.21 -6.85 -19.90
CA LEU A 5 -14.75 -6.76 -19.67
C LEU A 5 -14.13 -8.10 -19.20
N GLY A 6 -14.92 -9.18 -19.10
CA GLY A 6 -14.44 -10.51 -18.75
C GLY A 6 -14.07 -10.64 -17.27
N SER A 7 -12.99 -11.39 -16.99
CA SER A 7 -12.45 -11.67 -15.65
C SER A 7 -11.46 -10.63 -15.14
N PHE A 8 -11.39 -9.46 -15.77
CA PHE A 8 -10.45 -8.41 -15.41
C PHE A 8 -11.17 -7.26 -14.72
N ASP A 9 -10.75 -6.95 -13.50
CA ASP A 9 -11.10 -5.71 -12.83
C ASP A 9 -10.22 -4.60 -13.41
N ALA A 10 -10.85 -3.61 -14.06
CA ALA A 10 -10.16 -2.43 -14.56
C ALA A 10 -10.34 -1.28 -13.56
N ILE A 11 -9.22 -0.74 -13.07
CA ILE A 11 -9.22 0.50 -12.27
C ILE A 11 -8.91 1.66 -13.20
N ILE A 12 -9.86 2.59 -13.31
CA ILE A 12 -9.72 3.80 -14.12
C ILE A 12 -9.49 4.98 -13.17
N ASP A 13 -8.39 5.71 -13.39
CA ASP A 13 -8.03 6.84 -12.56
C ASP A 13 -8.90 8.08 -12.83
N MET A 14 -9.03 8.94 -11.83
CA MET A 14 -9.79 10.18 -11.86
C MET A 14 -9.31 11.14 -12.95
N ASP A 15 -8.01 11.18 -13.22
CA ASP A 15 -7.44 12.01 -14.28
C ASP A 15 -7.88 11.57 -15.69
N TRP A 16 -8.11 10.26 -15.89
CA TRP A 16 -8.65 9.74 -17.13
C TRP A 16 -10.14 10.11 -17.27
N LEU A 17 -10.92 9.90 -16.21
CA LEU A 17 -12.35 10.24 -16.17
C LEU A 17 -12.57 11.73 -16.46
N ARG A 18 -11.73 12.58 -15.86
CA ARG A 18 -11.76 14.03 -16.08
C ARG A 18 -11.43 14.40 -17.53
N ARG A 19 -10.37 13.82 -18.11
CA ARG A 19 -9.95 14.09 -19.49
C ARG A 19 -11.01 13.74 -20.51
N HIS A 20 -11.79 12.70 -20.25
CA HIS A 20 -12.82 12.21 -21.14
C HIS A 20 -14.24 12.65 -20.76
N HIS A 21 -14.38 13.62 -19.84
CA HIS A 21 -15.68 14.13 -19.40
C HIS A 21 -16.67 13.03 -19.01
N ALA A 22 -16.18 12.01 -18.30
CA ALA A 22 -16.99 10.89 -17.87
C ALA A 22 -18.07 11.35 -16.86
N MET A 23 -19.30 10.87 -17.05
CA MET A 23 -20.41 11.06 -16.11
C MET A 23 -20.65 9.77 -15.34
N ILE A 24 -20.65 9.84 -14.01
CA ILE A 24 -20.87 8.70 -13.12
C ILE A 24 -22.29 8.79 -12.56
N MET A 25 -23.13 7.82 -12.87
CA MET A 25 -24.49 7.66 -12.33
C MET A 25 -24.45 6.52 -11.31
N CYS A 26 -24.24 6.88 -10.04
CA CYS A 26 -23.97 5.93 -8.97
C CYS A 26 -25.16 5.02 -8.65
N ASP A 27 -26.37 5.55 -8.72
CA ASP A 27 -27.63 4.84 -8.47
C ASP A 27 -27.90 3.75 -9.51
N GLU A 28 -27.61 4.04 -10.78
CA GLU A 28 -27.73 3.10 -11.88
C GLU A 28 -26.49 2.21 -12.07
N LYS A 29 -25.41 2.47 -11.31
CA LYS A 29 -24.08 1.85 -11.46
C LYS A 29 -23.55 1.97 -12.89
N LEU A 30 -23.71 3.15 -13.49
CA LEU A 30 -23.30 3.44 -14.86
C LEU A 30 -22.19 4.49 -14.90
N VAL A 31 -21.27 4.33 -15.84
CA VAL A 31 -20.34 5.38 -16.26
C VAL A 31 -20.55 5.65 -17.73
N GLN A 32 -20.83 6.90 -18.09
CA GLN A 32 -21.00 7.35 -19.46
C GLN A 32 -19.78 8.17 -19.89
N VAL A 33 -19.21 7.86 -21.05
CA VAL A 33 -18.05 8.58 -21.59
C VAL A 33 -18.39 9.06 -23.00
N PRO A 34 -18.42 10.38 -23.25
CA PRO A 34 -18.52 10.92 -24.60
C PRO A 34 -17.38 10.42 -25.49
N PHE A 35 -17.72 9.89 -26.66
CA PHE A 35 -16.74 9.41 -27.64
C PHE A 35 -17.17 9.80 -29.06
N GLY A 36 -16.59 10.89 -29.57
CA GLY A 36 -17.01 11.46 -30.85
C GLY A 36 -18.47 11.91 -30.82
N ASN A 37 -19.29 11.36 -31.70
CA ASN A 37 -20.74 11.62 -31.75
C ASN A 37 -21.58 10.60 -30.97
N GLU A 38 -20.92 9.66 -30.29
CA GLU A 38 -21.55 8.59 -29.53
C GLU A 38 -21.24 8.72 -28.03
N THR A 39 -21.97 7.97 -27.20
CA THR A 39 -21.72 7.86 -25.76
C THR A 39 -21.48 6.40 -25.42
N LEU A 40 -20.29 6.11 -24.88
CA LEU A 40 -19.96 4.79 -24.35
C LEU A 40 -20.59 4.66 -22.96
N VAL A 41 -21.31 3.56 -22.74
CA VAL A 41 -21.96 3.27 -21.45
C VAL A 41 -21.33 2.03 -20.85
N PHE A 42 -20.62 2.21 -19.74
CA PHE A 42 -20.08 1.13 -18.92
C PHE A 42 -21.07 0.84 -17.79
N ARG A 43 -21.47 -0.42 -17.65
CA ARG A 43 -22.35 -0.87 -16.58
C ARG A 43 -21.56 -1.69 -15.58
N GLY A 44 -21.57 -1.24 -14.33
CA GLY A 44 -21.03 -2.02 -13.21
C GLY A 44 -21.78 -3.34 -13.10
N ALA A 45 -21.06 -4.41 -12.83
CA ALA A 45 -21.65 -5.73 -12.77
C ALA A 45 -22.67 -5.86 -11.63
N GLU A 46 -23.82 -6.48 -11.93
CA GLU A 46 -24.71 -7.01 -10.89
C GLU A 46 -24.02 -8.20 -10.23
N SER A 47 -24.11 -8.29 -8.90
CA SER A 47 -23.42 -9.29 -8.08
C SER A 47 -23.52 -10.69 -8.68
N TYR A 48 -22.38 -11.24 -9.08
CA TYR A 48 -22.25 -12.53 -9.73
C TYR A 48 -22.58 -13.68 -8.77
N ILE A 49 -23.83 -14.13 -8.77
CA ILE A 49 -24.16 -15.47 -8.30
C ILE A 49 -24.26 -16.35 -9.55
N GLY A 50 -23.14 -16.95 -9.96
CA GLY A 50 -23.16 -18.23 -10.68
C GLY A 50 -23.05 -18.27 -12.21
N ARG A 51 -22.43 -17.30 -12.90
CA ARG A 51 -21.98 -17.53 -14.30
C ARG A 51 -20.49 -17.28 -14.44
N GLU A 52 -19.76 -18.32 -14.84
CA GLU A 52 -18.41 -18.18 -15.41
C GLU A 52 -18.49 -17.27 -16.64
N SER A 53 -17.88 -16.09 -16.54
CA SER A 53 -17.75 -15.16 -17.67
C SER A 53 -16.88 -15.80 -18.76
N ARG A 54 -17.51 -16.39 -19.77
CA ARG A 54 -16.81 -16.92 -20.94
C ARG A 54 -16.48 -15.74 -21.86
N LEU A 55 -15.22 -15.32 -21.87
CA LEU A 55 -14.68 -14.43 -22.89
C LEU A 55 -15.18 -14.92 -24.27
N THR A 56 -15.97 -14.09 -24.95
CA THR A 56 -16.45 -14.45 -26.29
C THR A 56 -15.33 -14.14 -27.28
N VAL A 57 -14.52 -15.15 -27.58
CA VAL A 57 -13.54 -15.08 -28.67
C VAL A 57 -14.30 -14.98 -29.99
N ILE A 58 -14.05 -13.92 -30.75
CA ILE A 58 -14.62 -13.73 -32.09
C ILE A 58 -13.53 -13.86 -33.15
N SER A 59 -13.90 -14.38 -34.32
CA SER A 59 -12.99 -14.48 -35.47
C SER A 59 -12.74 -13.10 -36.10
N TYR A 60 -11.61 -12.98 -36.81
CA TYR A 60 -11.29 -11.76 -37.58
C TYR A 60 -12.39 -11.38 -38.58
N SER A 61 -13.03 -12.36 -39.24
CA SER A 61 -14.16 -12.11 -40.16
C SER A 61 -15.34 -11.45 -39.46
N LYS A 62 -15.61 -11.82 -38.20
CA LYS A 62 -16.68 -11.22 -37.39
C LYS A 62 -16.33 -9.80 -36.95
N VAL A 63 -15.05 -9.53 -36.69
CA VAL A 63 -14.55 -8.17 -36.48
C VAL A 63 -14.74 -7.31 -37.73
N GLN A 64 -14.48 -7.84 -38.92
CA GLN A 64 -14.73 -7.13 -40.18
C GLN A 64 -16.21 -6.85 -40.41
N GLU A 65 -17.10 -7.80 -40.10
CA GLU A 65 -18.55 -7.60 -40.16
C GLU A 65 -19.03 -6.50 -39.20
N TYR A 66 -18.47 -6.43 -37.99
CA TYR A 66 -18.78 -5.33 -37.07
C TYR A 66 -18.24 -3.99 -37.55
N ARG A 67 -17.08 -3.99 -38.21
CA ARG A 67 -16.52 -2.79 -38.83
C ARG A 67 -17.41 -2.26 -39.95
N THR A 68 -18.00 -3.13 -40.78
CA THR A 68 -18.94 -2.70 -41.84
C THR A 68 -20.29 -2.23 -41.28
N LYS A 69 -20.68 -2.71 -40.10
CA LYS A 69 -21.86 -2.26 -39.35
C LYS A 69 -21.64 -0.95 -38.58
N GLY A 70 -20.46 -0.33 -38.71
CA GLY A 70 -20.13 0.95 -38.07
C GLY A 70 -19.70 0.83 -36.61
N CYS A 71 -19.44 -0.36 -36.09
CA CYS A 71 -18.96 -0.51 -34.71
C CYS A 71 -17.50 -0.04 -34.57
N HIS A 72 -17.22 0.71 -33.51
CA HIS A 72 -15.86 1.07 -33.12
C HIS A 72 -15.12 -0.14 -32.53
N VAL A 73 -13.89 -0.37 -33.00
CA VAL A 73 -13.00 -1.44 -32.54
C VAL A 73 -11.86 -0.82 -31.76
N PHE A 74 -11.62 -1.31 -30.54
CA PHE A 74 -10.52 -0.89 -29.68
C PHE A 74 -9.55 -2.05 -29.50
N LEU A 75 -8.25 -1.74 -29.53
CA LEU A 75 -7.20 -2.70 -29.19
C LEU A 75 -6.68 -2.35 -27.80
N ALA A 76 -6.84 -3.26 -26.85
CA ALA A 76 -6.22 -3.17 -25.54
C ALA A 76 -5.05 -4.16 -25.50
N GLN A 77 -3.84 -3.64 -25.27
CA GLN A 77 -2.66 -4.47 -25.02
C GLN A 77 -2.51 -4.62 -23.50
N ILE A 78 -2.60 -5.84 -23.01
CA ILE A 78 -2.30 -6.17 -21.61
C ILE A 78 -0.87 -6.66 -21.57
N SER A 79 0.05 -5.82 -21.11
CA SER A 79 1.40 -6.23 -20.76
C SER A 79 1.43 -6.58 -19.28
N ALA A 80 1.72 -7.84 -18.95
CA ALA A 80 2.10 -8.19 -17.59
C ALA A 80 3.47 -7.55 -17.31
N THR A 81 3.50 -6.52 -16.48
CA THR A 81 4.77 -6.02 -15.93
C THR A 81 5.31 -7.10 -15.01
N GLN A 82 6.40 -7.75 -15.39
CA GLN A 82 7.21 -8.51 -14.44
C GLN A 82 7.71 -7.51 -13.38
N GLU A 83 7.93 -7.94 -12.13
CA GLU A 83 8.37 -7.04 -11.05
C GLU A 83 9.63 -6.24 -11.41
N ASP A 84 10.45 -6.77 -12.33
CA ASP A 84 11.67 -6.15 -12.86
C ASP A 84 11.44 -5.11 -13.98
N ASP A 85 10.25 -5.12 -14.62
CA ASP A 85 9.83 -4.17 -15.67
C ASP A 85 8.84 -3.12 -15.13
N LYS A 86 8.84 -2.86 -13.82
CA LYS A 86 8.32 -1.59 -13.32
C LYS A 86 9.20 -0.49 -13.94
N PRO A 87 8.67 0.54 -14.64
CA PRO A 87 9.39 1.81 -14.63
C PRO A 87 9.58 2.09 -13.15
N GLU A 88 10.82 2.26 -12.66
CA GLU A 88 11.12 2.48 -11.23
C GLU A 88 10.00 3.34 -10.65
N GLY A 89 9.05 2.69 -9.98
CA GLY A 89 7.78 3.33 -9.70
C GLY A 89 8.13 4.39 -8.69
N LYS A 90 8.04 5.68 -9.08
CA LYS A 90 8.55 6.85 -8.34
C LYS A 90 9.03 6.44 -6.97
N GLN A 91 10.33 6.18 -6.84
CA GLN A 91 10.89 5.77 -5.55
C GLN A 91 10.43 6.80 -4.52
N VAL A 92 10.27 6.43 -3.25
CA VAL A 92 9.87 7.42 -2.22
C VAL A 92 10.79 8.66 -2.24
N LYS A 93 12.04 8.46 -2.68
CA LYS A 93 13.06 9.48 -2.95
C LYS A 93 12.72 10.48 -4.09
N ASP A 94 11.80 10.15 -4.98
CA ASP A 94 11.33 11.00 -6.10
C ASP A 94 10.17 11.92 -5.69
N VAL A 95 9.66 11.77 -4.47
CA VAL A 95 8.68 12.70 -3.91
C VAL A 95 9.43 13.97 -3.50
N PRO A 96 9.06 15.16 -4.00
CA PRO A 96 9.80 16.41 -3.75
C PRO A 96 10.10 16.66 -2.27
N ILE A 97 9.17 16.33 -1.38
CA ILE A 97 9.32 16.53 0.07
C ILE A 97 10.45 15.70 0.70
N PHE A 98 10.77 14.53 0.15
CA PHE A 98 11.89 13.70 0.63
C PHE A 98 13.25 14.28 0.21
N GLN A 99 13.30 14.94 -0.95
CA GLN A 99 14.50 15.61 -1.45
C GLN A 99 14.75 16.92 -0.70
N ASP A 100 13.69 17.63 -0.32
CA ASP A 100 13.78 18.90 0.39
C ASP A 100 14.21 18.72 1.87
N PHE A 101 13.93 17.56 2.48
CA PHE A 101 14.18 17.29 3.91
C PHE A 101 14.89 15.95 4.17
N PRO A 102 16.09 15.73 3.63
CA PRO A 102 16.80 14.45 3.80
C PRO A 102 17.20 14.17 5.26
N GLU A 103 17.36 15.21 6.07
CA GLU A 103 17.68 15.11 7.51
C GLU A 103 16.50 14.63 8.37
N VAL A 104 15.26 14.80 7.89
CA VAL A 104 14.04 14.39 8.61
C VAL A 104 13.64 12.96 8.26
N PHE A 105 14.03 12.48 7.07
CA PHE A 105 13.71 11.15 6.56
C PHE A 105 14.95 10.29 6.28
N PRO A 106 15.87 10.11 7.24
CA PRO A 106 17.02 9.23 7.03
C PRO A 106 16.57 7.75 6.99
N GLU A 107 17.29 6.91 6.24
CA GLU A 107 17.01 5.47 6.18
C GLU A 107 17.18 4.79 7.55
N ASN A 108 18.09 5.30 8.38
CA ASN A 108 18.30 4.88 9.77
C ASN A 108 18.24 6.08 10.71
N LEU A 109 17.69 5.90 11.91
CA LEU A 109 17.59 6.98 12.89
C LEU A 109 18.98 7.37 13.43
N PRO A 110 19.32 8.67 13.52
CA PRO A 110 20.66 9.14 13.90
C PRO A 110 20.96 9.05 15.40
N GLY A 111 20.29 8.15 16.13
CA GLY A 111 20.36 8.03 17.59
C GLY A 111 19.44 9.00 18.34
N LEU A 112 19.79 9.31 19.59
CA LEU A 112 18.99 10.20 20.44
C LEU A 112 19.00 11.65 19.90
N PRO A 113 17.88 12.37 20.01
CA PRO A 113 17.85 13.78 19.65
C PRO A 113 18.79 14.61 20.53
N PRO A 114 19.27 15.77 20.05
CA PRO A 114 20.05 16.71 20.85
C PRO A 114 19.33 17.07 22.15
N ALA A 115 20.09 17.39 23.20
CA ALA A 115 19.55 17.83 24.48
C ALA A 115 18.59 19.00 24.27
N ARG A 116 17.37 18.87 24.82
CA ARG A 116 16.33 19.90 24.74
C ARG A 116 16.19 20.59 26.10
N PRO A 117 15.70 21.85 26.15
CA PRO A 117 15.44 22.54 27.41
C PRO A 117 14.35 21.88 28.27
N VAL A 118 13.53 21.02 27.66
CA VAL A 118 12.44 20.29 28.32
C VAL A 118 12.82 18.82 28.36
N GLU A 119 12.91 18.27 29.57
CA GLU A 119 13.14 16.85 29.80
C GLU A 119 11.81 16.10 29.92
N PHE A 120 11.78 14.87 29.43
CA PHE A 120 10.63 13.98 29.64
C PHE A 120 10.73 13.34 31.02
N GLN A 121 9.82 13.68 31.93
CA GLN A 121 9.73 13.11 33.27
C GLN A 121 8.52 12.20 33.39
N ILE A 122 8.69 11.05 34.04
CA ILE A 122 7.60 10.15 34.42
C ILE A 122 7.30 10.38 35.90
N ASP A 123 6.20 11.07 36.18
CA ASP A 123 5.77 11.31 37.56
C ASP A 123 5.18 10.04 38.17
N LEU A 124 5.68 9.65 39.34
CA LEU A 124 5.17 8.52 40.09
C LEU A 124 4.02 8.96 41.00
N ILE A 125 3.01 8.11 41.11
CA ILE A 125 1.95 8.29 42.12
C ILE A 125 2.59 8.18 43.52
N PRO A 126 2.24 9.06 44.48
CA PRO A 126 2.79 8.98 45.83
C PRO A 126 2.62 7.60 46.46
N GLY A 127 3.71 7.03 46.98
CA GLY A 127 3.74 5.69 47.57
C GLY A 127 3.99 4.54 46.59
N ALA A 128 4.21 4.81 45.29
CA ALA A 128 4.62 3.79 44.33
C ALA A 128 5.99 3.20 44.71
N ALA A 129 6.04 1.88 44.88
CA ALA A 129 7.27 1.14 45.16
C ALA A 129 7.83 0.50 43.87
N PRO A 130 9.16 0.35 43.74
CA PRO A 130 9.76 -0.32 42.61
C PRO A 130 9.29 -1.76 42.46
N VAL A 131 9.05 -2.17 41.21
CA VAL A 131 8.72 -3.55 40.85
C VAL A 131 9.75 -4.08 39.86
N ALA A 132 10.38 -5.19 40.22
CA ALA A 132 11.27 -5.95 39.36
C ALA A 132 10.71 -7.36 39.17
N ARG A 133 10.40 -7.72 37.91
CA ARG A 133 9.97 -9.06 37.53
C ARG A 133 11.04 -9.76 36.73
N ALA A 134 11.19 -11.06 36.95
CA ALA A 134 12.11 -11.89 36.17
C ALA A 134 11.70 -11.90 34.69
N PRO A 135 12.67 -11.94 33.74
CA PRO A 135 12.38 -12.14 32.33
C PRO A 135 11.64 -13.47 32.09
N TYR A 136 10.85 -13.52 31.02
CA TYR A 136 10.26 -14.78 30.58
C TYR A 136 11.31 -15.74 30.03
N ARG A 137 10.99 -17.04 30.02
CA ARG A 137 11.85 -18.04 29.36
C ARG A 137 11.77 -17.82 27.85
N LEU A 138 12.93 -17.66 27.23
CA LEU A 138 13.10 -17.45 25.80
C LEU A 138 13.75 -18.69 25.17
N ALA A 139 13.35 -19.02 23.94
CA ALA A 139 14.04 -20.02 23.15
C ALA A 139 15.44 -19.52 22.73
N PRO A 140 16.40 -20.40 22.37
CA PRO A 140 17.73 -19.96 21.96
C PRO A 140 17.74 -18.95 20.80
N SER A 141 16.82 -19.08 19.84
CA SER A 141 16.67 -18.13 18.74
C SER A 141 16.20 -16.75 19.19
N GLU A 142 15.28 -16.69 20.15
CA GLU A 142 14.75 -15.43 20.71
C GLU A 142 15.80 -14.75 21.60
N MET A 143 16.62 -15.52 22.30
CA MET A 143 17.75 -14.99 23.07
C MET A 143 18.80 -14.32 22.16
N ASN A 144 19.11 -14.93 21.02
CA ASN A 144 20.04 -14.35 20.04
C ASN A 144 19.47 -13.05 19.44
N GLU A 145 18.22 -13.08 19.00
CA GLU A 145 17.52 -11.89 18.49
C GLU A 145 17.48 -10.76 19.53
N LEU A 146 17.20 -11.08 20.80
CA LEU A 146 17.19 -10.11 21.88
C LEU A 146 18.56 -9.47 22.06
N SER A 147 19.63 -10.27 22.01
CA SER A 147 20.99 -9.78 22.14
C SER A 147 21.37 -8.85 20.99
N GLU A 148 21.02 -9.20 19.76
CA GLU A 148 21.29 -8.39 18.56
C GLU A 148 20.57 -7.04 18.64
N GLN A 149 19.27 -7.03 18.98
CA GLN A 149 18.50 -5.80 19.13
C GLN A 149 19.00 -4.92 20.28
N LEU A 150 19.38 -5.52 21.42
CA LEU A 150 19.94 -4.75 22.53
C LEU A 150 21.29 -4.12 22.17
N GLN A 151 22.13 -4.84 21.41
CA GLN A 151 23.40 -4.31 20.91
C GLN A 151 23.16 -3.13 19.96
N GLU A 152 22.27 -3.29 18.98
CA GLU A 152 21.92 -2.22 18.03
C GLU A 152 21.38 -0.97 18.75
N LEU A 153 20.45 -1.14 19.71
CA LEU A 153 19.89 -0.03 20.48
C LEU A 153 20.95 0.64 21.38
N SER A 154 21.92 -0.12 21.90
CA SER A 154 23.02 0.40 22.69
C SER A 154 24.02 1.18 21.82
N ASP A 155 24.36 0.65 20.65
CA ASP A 155 25.29 1.28 19.71
C ASP A 155 24.72 2.59 19.14
N ASN A 156 23.40 2.61 18.91
CA ASN A 156 22.66 3.82 18.54
C ASN A 156 22.46 4.80 19.72
N GLY A 157 22.85 4.42 20.93
CA GLY A 157 22.75 5.25 22.14
C GLY A 157 21.35 5.43 22.69
N PHE A 158 20.37 4.65 22.24
CA PHE A 158 18.98 4.72 22.73
C PHE A 158 18.82 4.13 24.13
N ILE A 159 19.64 3.13 24.47
CA ILE A 159 19.64 2.49 25.78
C ILE A 159 21.05 2.40 26.35
N ARG A 160 21.15 2.15 27.65
CA ARG A 160 22.41 1.86 28.34
C ARG A 160 22.17 0.89 29.50
N PRO A 161 23.21 0.16 29.95
CA PRO A 161 23.12 -0.62 31.19
C PRO A 161 22.69 0.26 32.36
N SER A 162 21.86 -0.29 33.25
CA SER A 162 21.38 0.40 34.44
C SER A 162 21.30 -0.54 35.64
N SER A 163 21.34 0.03 36.84
CA SER A 163 21.11 -0.68 38.11
C SER A 163 19.78 -0.24 38.74
N SER A 164 18.74 -0.17 37.91
CA SER A 164 17.41 0.27 38.35
C SER A 164 16.76 -0.75 39.30
N PRO A 165 16.06 -0.29 40.36
CA PRO A 165 15.22 -1.17 41.17
C PRO A 165 13.92 -1.58 40.44
N TRP A 166 13.63 -0.96 39.29
CA TRP A 166 12.50 -1.29 38.41
C TRP A 166 12.96 -2.21 37.29
N GLY A 167 12.16 -3.24 37.00
CA GLY A 167 12.42 -4.18 35.91
C GLY A 167 11.14 -4.80 35.36
N ALA A 168 10.94 -4.69 34.05
CA ALA A 168 9.82 -5.29 33.33
C ALA A 168 10.33 -6.36 32.35
N PRO A 169 9.59 -7.47 32.17
CA PRO A 169 9.98 -8.52 31.23
C PRO A 169 9.74 -8.09 29.78
N VAL A 170 10.55 -8.60 28.86
CA VAL A 170 10.43 -8.39 27.41
C VAL A 170 9.61 -9.52 26.77
N LEU A 171 8.84 -9.18 25.73
CA LEU A 171 8.04 -10.11 24.94
C LEU A 171 8.33 -9.91 23.45
N PHE A 172 8.47 -11.00 22.70
CA PHE A 172 8.63 -10.98 21.25
C PHE A 172 7.27 -10.93 20.54
N VAL A 173 7.17 -10.04 19.55
CA VAL A 173 6.02 -9.96 18.65
C VAL A 173 6.51 -10.07 17.22
N LYS A 174 5.98 -11.03 16.47
CA LYS A 174 6.27 -11.17 15.04
C LYS A 174 5.65 -10.02 14.29
N LYS A 175 6.47 -9.23 13.59
CA LYS A 175 6.00 -8.22 12.64
C LYS A 175 5.38 -8.91 11.43
N LYS A 176 4.33 -8.31 10.88
CA LYS A 176 3.68 -8.74 9.62
C LYS A 176 4.38 -8.13 8.42
#